data_AF-A0A095A647-F1
#
_entry.id   AF-A0A095A647-F1
#
_cell.length_a   1.000
_cell.length_b   1.000
_cell.length_c   1.000
_cell.angle_alpha   90.00
_cell.angle_beta   90.00
_cell.angle_gamma   90.00
#
_symmetry.space_group_name_H-M   'P 1'
#
loop_
_entity.id
_entity.type
_entity.pdbx_description
1 polymer ?
#
loop_
_entity_poly.entity_id
_entity_poly.type
_entity_poly.pdbx_seq_one_letter_code
_entity_poly.pdbx_strand_id
1 'polypeptide(L)'
;MRHTIVRYNGQVYQGQIMDLPCIIESLKTTDKKNFYKTANICQMMICTQGDETGPLRGTAAYLDNRPGSRNKTFDISHENREFQFLHGITPPLKNVLHRRFRKTRRKRFVDMPKIEKEVKQLLRADLQA
;
A
#
# COMPACT_ATOMS: atom_id res chain seq x y z
N MET A 1 2.22 6.37 13.99
CA MET A 1 3.01 7.62 13.87
C MET A 1 3.17 7.97 12.38
N ARG A 2 2.15 8.61 11.78
CA ARG A 2 2.10 8.91 10.33
C ARG A 2 1.84 10.39 10.02
N HIS A 3 1.56 11.19 11.04
CA HIS A 3 1.34 12.63 10.93
C HIS A 3 2.56 13.36 11.51
N THR A 4 2.97 14.44 10.86
CA THR A 4 4.12 15.27 11.21
C THR A 4 3.78 16.74 11.02
N ILE A 5 4.58 17.62 11.63
CA ILE A 5 4.49 19.06 11.40
C ILE A 5 5.80 19.51 10.78
N VAL A 6 5.74 20.20 9.64
CA VAL A 6 6.91 20.73 8.94
C VAL A 6 6.89 22.25 9.04
N ARG A 7 8.00 22.83 9.49
CA ARG A 7 8.17 24.29 9.59
C ARG A 7 9.19 24.74 8.57
N TYR A 8 8.81 25.69 7.72
CA TYR A 8 9.68 26.23 6.69
C TYR A 8 9.38 27.72 6.49
N ASN A 9 10.40 28.57 6.55
CA ASN A 9 10.29 30.03 6.40
C ASN A 9 9.17 30.67 7.25
N GLY A 10 9.06 30.26 8.52
CA GLY A 10 8.02 30.76 9.44
C GLY A 10 6.60 30.22 9.18
N GLN A 11 6.39 29.43 8.13
CA GLN A 11 5.12 28.78 7.84
C GLN A 11 5.07 27.38 8.45
N VAL A 12 3.85 26.93 8.78
CA VAL A 12 3.57 25.61 9.35
C VAL A 12 2.77 24.80 8.33
N TYR A 13 3.25 23.59 8.04
CA TYR A 13 2.60 22.64 7.14
C TYR A 13 2.26 21.36 7.90
N GLN A 14 1.10 20.79 7.59
CA GLN A 14 0.73 19.45 8.04
C GLN A 14 1.38 18.43 7.12
N GLY A 15 2.15 17.51 7.68
CA GLY A 15 2.82 16.44 6.96
C GLY A 15 2.17 15.10 7.22
N GLN A 16 2.06 14.27 6.18
CA GLN A 16 1.60 12.89 6.29
C GLN A 16 2.59 11.94 5.60
N ILE A 17 3.01 10.90 6.30
CA ILE A 17 3.94 9.88 5.81
C ILE A 17 3.17 8.79 5.09
N MET A 18 3.42 8.66 3.80
CA MET A 18 2.74 7.76 2.88
C MET A 18 3.69 6.66 2.38
N ASP A 19 3.15 5.47 2.19
CA ASP A 19 3.88 4.34 1.63
C ASP A 19 3.88 4.43 0.10
N LEU A 20 5.08 4.44 -0.48
CA LEU A 20 5.26 4.41 -1.92
C LEU A 20 5.03 2.99 -2.45
N PRO A 21 4.41 2.86 -3.64
CA PRO A 21 4.21 1.55 -4.24
C PRO A 21 5.50 0.96 -4.82
N CYS A 22 6.50 1.81 -5.11
CA CYS A 22 7.78 1.39 -5.68
C CYS A 22 8.91 1.54 -4.66
N ILE A 23 9.79 0.56 -4.58
CA ILE A 23 11.05 0.67 -3.85
C ILE A 23 12.00 1.51 -4.71
N ILE A 24 12.55 2.57 -4.13
CA ILE A 24 13.52 3.44 -4.78
C ILE A 24 14.87 3.20 -4.12
N GLU A 25 15.89 2.89 -4.91
CA GLU A 25 17.25 2.80 -4.41
C GLU A 25 17.92 4.18 -4.49
N SER A 26 18.54 4.63 -3.42
CA SER A 26 19.42 5.80 -3.46
C SER A 26 20.83 5.35 -3.74
N LEU A 27 21.48 5.99 -4.72
CA LEU A 27 22.85 5.69 -5.11
C LEU A 27 23.69 6.96 -5.06
N LYS A 28 24.93 6.82 -4.59
CA LYS A 28 25.94 7.88 -4.67
C LYS A 28 26.95 7.56 -5.75
N THR A 29 27.51 8.61 -6.36
CA THR A 29 28.56 8.51 -7.36
C THR A 29 29.49 9.71 -7.24
N THR A 30 30.75 9.54 -7.62
CA THR A 30 31.76 10.61 -7.76
C THR A 30 32.15 10.84 -9.22
N ASP A 31 31.98 9.83 -10.08
CA ASP A 31 32.45 9.80 -11.47
C ASP A 31 31.31 9.74 -12.51
N LYS A 32 30.05 9.66 -12.05
CA LYS A 32 28.82 9.50 -12.87
C LYS A 32 28.78 8.22 -13.70
N LYS A 33 29.64 7.24 -13.40
CA LYS A 33 29.72 5.94 -14.07
C LYS A 33 29.50 4.80 -13.10
N ASN A 34 30.19 4.82 -11.97
CA ASN A 34 30.07 3.85 -10.91
C ASN A 34 29.09 4.39 -9.85
N PHE A 35 28.09 3.59 -9.52
CA PHE A 35 27.05 3.94 -8.57
C PHE A 35 27.05 2.97 -7.39
N TYR A 36 27.05 3.51 -6.18
CA TYR A 36 27.09 2.74 -4.94
C TYR A 36 25.80 2.97 -4.17
N LYS A 37 25.08 1.88 -3.87
CA LYS A 37 23.83 1.92 -3.11
C LYS A 37 24.06 2.43 -1.70
N THR A 38 23.18 3.33 -1.24
CA THR A 38 23.24 3.89 0.12
C THR A 38 22.02 3.53 0.96
N ALA A 39 20.81 3.49 0.37
CA ALA A 39 19.59 3.18 1.09
C ALA A 39 18.48 2.71 0.13
N ASN A 40 17.40 2.21 0.74
CA ASN A 40 16.10 2.04 0.07
C ASN A 40 15.12 3.08 0.63
N ILE A 41 14.36 3.70 -0.25
CA ILE A 41 13.30 4.65 0.07
C ILE A 41 11.98 4.03 -0.39
N CYS A 42 11.07 3.81 0.55
CA CYS A 42 9.75 3.24 0.31
C CYS A 42 8.62 4.09 0.90
N GLN A 43 8.94 5.27 1.44
CA GLN A 43 7.99 6.19 2.04
C GLN A 43 8.26 7.62 1.57
N MET A 44 7.22 8.45 1.61
CA MET A 44 7.26 9.85 1.24
C MET A 44 6.43 10.65 2.25
N MET A 45 6.93 11.81 2.66
CA MET A 45 6.15 12.76 3.43
C MET A 45 5.50 13.76 2.47
N ILE A 46 4.18 13.91 2.54
CA ILE A 46 3.43 14.91 1.76
C ILE A 46 3.02 16.03 2.70
N CYS A 47 3.37 17.26 2.34
CA CYS A 47 3.02 18.46 3.10
C CYS A 47 1.86 19.19 2.43
N THR A 48 0.82 19.50 3.19
CA THR A 48 -0.33 20.28 2.72
C THR A 48 -0.44 21.59 3.51
N GLN A 49 -0.97 22.62 2.84
CA GLN A 49 -1.24 23.93 3.43
C GLN A 49 -2.75 24.12 3.48
N GLY A 50 -3.30 24.26 4.69
CA GLY A 50 -4.74 24.42 4.94
C GLY A 50 -5.39 23.25 5.68
N ASP A 51 -6.61 23.47 6.15
CA ASP A 51 -7.42 22.52 6.92
C ASP A 51 -8.18 21.53 6.02
N GLU A 52 -7.53 21.01 4.97
CA GLU A 52 -8.15 19.96 4.14
C GLU A 52 -8.30 18.69 4.99
N THR A 53 -9.48 18.48 5.54
CA THR A 53 -9.87 17.31 6.35
C THR A 53 -10.23 16.08 5.50
N GLY A 54 -10.12 16.19 4.18
CA GLY A 54 -10.41 15.12 3.24
C GLY A 54 -9.22 14.21 2.95
N PRO A 55 -9.45 13.02 2.37
CA PRO A 55 -8.38 12.12 1.97
C PRO A 55 -7.51 12.75 0.88
N LEU A 56 -6.19 12.64 1.03
CA LEU A 56 -5.24 13.23 0.09
C LEU A 56 -5.44 12.68 -1.33
N ARG A 57 -5.45 13.56 -2.35
CA ARG A 57 -5.52 13.12 -3.76
C ARG A 57 -4.38 12.16 -4.09
N GLY A 58 -4.70 11.09 -4.83
CA GLY A 58 -3.72 10.08 -5.23
C GLY A 58 -3.46 8.99 -4.18
N THR A 59 -4.24 8.95 -3.10
CA THR A 59 -4.25 7.86 -2.10
C THR A 59 -5.36 6.86 -2.35
N ALA A 60 -5.25 5.65 -1.80
CA ALA A 60 -6.36 4.68 -1.90
C ALA A 60 -7.61 5.18 -1.14
N ALA A 61 -7.45 5.89 -0.02
CA ALA A 61 -8.56 6.52 0.70
C ALA A 61 -9.34 7.54 -0.15
N TYR A 62 -8.68 8.25 -1.08
CA TYR A 62 -9.36 9.15 -2.01
C TYR A 62 -10.25 8.40 -3.01
N LEU A 63 -9.85 7.21 -3.45
CA LEU A 63 -10.67 6.38 -4.35
C LEU A 63 -11.86 5.75 -3.63
N ASP A 64 -11.66 5.30 -2.39
CA ASP A 64 -12.71 4.64 -1.60
C ASP A 64 -13.85 5.61 -1.22
N ASN A 65 -13.56 6.91 -1.09
CA ASN A 65 -14.55 7.96 -0.80
C ASN A 65 -15.35 8.46 -2.02
N ARG A 66 -15.12 7.91 -3.22
CA ARG A 66 -15.81 8.37 -4.44
C ARG A 66 -17.23 7.78 -4.54
N PRO A 67 -18.28 8.58 -4.81
CA PRO A 67 -19.64 8.06 -4.97
C PRO A 67 -19.69 7.09 -6.16
N GLY A 68 -20.05 5.83 -5.90
CA GLY A 68 -20.11 4.74 -6.90
C GLY A 68 -19.17 3.55 -6.66
N SER A 69 -18.31 3.58 -5.63
CA SER A 69 -17.43 2.45 -5.28
C SER A 69 -18.22 1.29 -4.64
N ARG A 70 -18.87 0.44 -5.45
CA ARG A 70 -19.71 -0.70 -5.01
C ARG A 70 -19.10 -2.09 -5.21
N ASN A 71 -17.79 -2.27 -5.05
CA ASN A 71 -17.20 -3.61 -5.07
C ASN A 71 -16.33 -3.86 -3.83
N LYS A 72 -17.01 -4.02 -2.69
CA LYS A 72 -16.39 -4.35 -1.40
C LYS A 72 -16.12 -5.86 -1.35
N THR A 73 -14.96 -6.29 -1.84
CA THR A 73 -14.39 -7.55 -1.33
C THR A 73 -13.88 -7.25 0.06
N PHE A 74 -14.67 -7.66 1.06
CA PHE A 74 -14.27 -7.72 2.46
C PHE A 74 -13.00 -8.57 2.54
N ASP A 75 -11.82 -7.96 2.64
CA ASP A 75 -10.62 -8.65 3.11
C ASP A 75 -9.52 -7.65 3.51
N ILE A 76 -9.26 -7.67 4.82
CA ILE A 76 -8.02 -7.39 5.54
C ILE A 76 -7.37 -6.02 5.29
N SER A 77 -7.46 -5.18 6.33
CA SER A 77 -6.79 -3.89 6.58
C SER A 77 -7.31 -2.66 5.83
N HIS A 78 -8.46 -2.14 6.26
CA HIS A 78 -8.91 -0.79 5.89
C HIS A 78 -7.89 0.29 6.35
N GLU A 79 -7.19 0.08 7.47
CA GLU A 79 -6.20 1.00 8.03
C GLU A 79 -4.92 1.12 7.18
N ASN A 80 -4.49 0.06 6.48
CA ASN A 80 -3.29 0.14 5.64
C ASN A 80 -3.51 0.88 4.32
N ARG A 81 -4.77 1.07 3.90
CA ARG A 81 -5.08 1.75 2.63
C ARG A 81 -5.00 3.27 2.74
N GLU A 82 -5.25 3.83 3.92
CA GLU A 82 -5.23 5.27 4.11
C GLU A 82 -3.86 5.88 3.77
N PHE A 83 -2.80 5.25 4.26
CA PHE A 83 -1.42 5.69 4.02
C PHE A 83 -0.81 5.14 2.73
N GLN A 84 -1.59 4.43 1.90
CA GLN A 84 -1.08 3.87 0.65
C GLN A 84 -1.17 4.89 -0.49
N PHE A 85 -0.01 5.22 -1.07
CA PHE A 85 0.06 6.08 -2.23
C PHE A 85 -0.11 5.27 -3.54
N LEU A 86 -0.89 5.82 -4.49
CA LEU A 86 -1.25 5.09 -5.71
C LEU A 86 -0.21 5.25 -6.84
N HIS A 87 0.65 6.25 -6.75
CA HIS A 87 1.57 6.64 -7.82
C HIS A 87 3.02 6.32 -7.43
N GLY A 88 3.85 6.01 -8.42
CA GLY A 88 5.30 6.14 -8.26
C GLY A 88 5.73 7.60 -8.43
N ILE A 89 6.96 7.91 -8.01
CA ILE A 89 7.53 9.27 -8.10
C ILE A 89 7.74 9.72 -9.56
N THR A 90 8.05 8.79 -10.46
CA THR A 90 8.33 9.12 -11.87
C THR A 90 7.04 9.17 -12.71
N PRO A 91 6.94 10.07 -13.70
CA PRO A 91 5.72 10.24 -14.50
C PRO A 91 5.16 8.94 -15.14
N PRO A 92 6.00 8.03 -15.69
CA PRO A 92 5.52 6.76 -16.24
C PRO A 92 4.85 5.83 -15.22
N LEU A 93 5.04 6.07 -13.92
CA LEU A 93 4.51 5.28 -12.81
C LEU A 93 3.26 5.91 -12.17
N LYS A 94 2.59 6.86 -12.84
CA LYS A 94 1.25 7.31 -12.42
C LYS A 94 0.28 6.12 -12.35
N ASN A 95 -0.40 6.00 -11.21
CA ASN A 95 -1.35 4.92 -10.89
C ASN A 95 -0.75 3.50 -11.03
N VAL A 96 0.54 3.33 -10.71
CA VAL A 96 1.26 2.06 -10.93
C VAL A 96 0.60 0.85 -10.27
N LEU A 97 0.03 0.99 -9.06
CA LEU A 97 -0.65 -0.09 -8.35
C LEU A 97 -1.82 -0.69 -9.14
N HIS A 98 -2.57 0.15 -9.86
CA HIS A 98 -3.74 -0.26 -10.62
C HIS A 98 -3.42 -0.56 -12.08
N ARG A 99 -2.43 0.13 -12.65
CA ARG A 99 -2.19 0.12 -14.10
C ARG A 99 -1.07 -0.83 -14.53
N ARG A 100 -0.03 -1.01 -13.71
CA ARG A 100 1.19 -1.72 -14.12
C ARG A 100 1.50 -2.93 -13.23
N PHE A 101 1.19 -2.87 -11.94
CA PHE A 101 1.43 -4.00 -11.06
C PHE A 101 0.42 -5.11 -11.32
N ARG A 102 0.95 -6.30 -11.63
CA ARG A 102 0.14 -7.50 -11.78
C ARG A 102 -0.41 -7.89 -10.41
N LYS A 103 -1.74 -7.99 -10.29
CA LYS A 103 -2.38 -8.46 -9.06
C LYS A 103 -1.96 -9.89 -8.79
N THR A 104 -1.48 -10.14 -7.58
CA THR A 104 -1.19 -11.49 -7.11
C THR A 104 -2.48 -12.31 -7.16
N ARG A 105 -2.45 -13.44 -7.88
CA ARG A 105 -3.53 -14.42 -7.79
C ARG A 105 -3.48 -14.95 -6.37
N ARG A 106 -4.50 -14.64 -5.57
CA ARG A 106 -4.70 -15.30 -4.28
C ARG A 106 -4.69 -16.80 -4.56
N LYS A 107 -3.89 -17.57 -3.82
CA LYS A 107 -4.03 -19.03 -3.82
C LYS A 107 -5.48 -19.27 -3.43
N ARG A 108 -6.25 -19.76 -4.39
CA ARG A 108 -7.62 -20.21 -4.18
C ARG A 108 -7.50 -21.46 -3.33
N PHE A 109 -7.41 -21.29 -2.01
CA PHE A 109 -7.77 -22.31 -1.03
C PHE A 109 -9.30 -22.48 -1.05
N VAL A 110 -9.89 -22.62 -2.24
CA VAL A 110 -11.35 -22.69 -2.45
C VAL A 110 -11.94 -23.88 -1.71
N ASP A 111 -11.12 -24.89 -1.46
CA ASP A 111 -11.56 -26.09 -0.78
C ASP A 111 -10.90 -26.29 0.59
N MET A 112 -10.08 -25.38 1.12
CA MET A 112 -9.44 -25.63 2.43
C MET A 112 -10.45 -25.91 3.56
N PRO A 113 -11.57 -25.16 3.68
CA PRO A 113 -12.58 -25.48 4.69
C PRO A 113 -13.30 -26.82 4.42
N LYS A 114 -13.46 -27.20 3.14
CA LYS A 114 -14.05 -28.49 2.76
C LYS A 114 -13.10 -29.64 3.02
N ILE A 115 -11.83 -29.50 2.62
CA ILE A 115 -10.71 -30.41 2.87
C ILE A 115 -10.53 -30.60 4.37
N GLU A 116 -10.52 -29.53 5.18
CA GLU A 116 -10.43 -29.64 6.64
C GLU A 116 -11.62 -30.40 7.23
N LYS A 117 -12.84 -30.18 6.71
CA LYS A 117 -14.03 -30.89 7.16
C LYS A 117 -13.96 -32.37 6.81
N GLU A 118 -13.55 -32.69 5.58
CA GLU A 118 -13.43 -34.06 5.07
C GLU A 118 -12.32 -34.83 5.77
N VAL A 119 -11.15 -34.21 5.96
CA VAL A 119 -10.04 -34.78 6.76
C VAL A 119 -10.48 -35.07 8.19
N LYS A 120 -11.20 -34.14 8.86
CA LYS A 120 -11.74 -34.37 10.20
C LYS A 120 -12.77 -35.51 10.23
N GLN A 121 -13.52 -35.72 9.16
CA GLN A 121 -14.49 -36.80 9.07
C GLN A 121 -13.79 -38.16 8.91
N LEU A 122 -12.79 -38.25 8.02
CA LEU A 122 -11.99 -39.45 7.83
C LEU A 122 -11.28 -39.88 9.12
N LEU A 123 -10.63 -38.94 9.82
CA LEU A 123 -9.96 -39.23 11.09
C LEU A 123 -10.92 -39.73 12.18
N ARG A 124 -12.19 -39.28 12.18
CA ARG A 124 -13.20 -39.78 13.13
C ARG A 124 -13.66 -41.19 12.78
N ALA A 125 -13.80 -41.50 11.49
CA ALA A 125 -14.16 -42.83 11.04
C ALA A 125 -13.06 -43.84 11.39
N ASP A 126 -11.79 -43.49 11.18
CA ASP A 126 -10.64 -44.34 11.53
C ASP A 126 -10.53 -44.60 13.03
N LEU A 127 -10.89 -43.62 13.88
CA LEU A 127 -10.90 -43.79 15.35
C LEU A 127 -12.07 -44.66 15.85
N GLN A 128 -13.11 -44.85 15.03
CA GLN A 128 -14.29 -45.65 15.38
C GLN A 128 -14.21 -47.10 14.87
N ALA A 129 -13.25 -47.41 13.99
CA ALA A 129 -12.95 -48.75 13.50
C ALA A 129 -11.97 -49.48 14.43
#